data_AF-A0A821J3Z9-F1
#
_entry.id   AF-A0A821J3Z9-F1
#
_cell.length_a   1.000
_cell.length_b   1.000
_cell.length_c   1.000
_cell.angle_alpha   90.00
_cell.angle_beta   90.00
_cell.angle_gamma   90.00
#
_symmetry.space_group_name_H-M   'P 1'
#
loop_
_entity.id
_entity.type
_entity.pdbx_description
1 polymer ?
#
loop_
_entity_poly.entity_id
_entity_poly.type
_entity_poly.pdbx_seq_one_letter_code
_entity_poly.pdbx_strand_id
1 'polypeptide(L)' 'GEDLDIDYLTGIYERIRAEEFRPDNDHVTQVAKFEQTLIGKKPSLVAPHRRLVCYCRLYEIYDLSKRERLTAHQREVFLF' A
#
# COMPACT_ATOMS: atom_id res chain seq x y z
N GLY A 1 -28.75 34.74 9.84
CA GLY A 1 -28.13 34.17 8.64
C GLY A 1 -29.25 33.60 7.82
N GLU A 2 -29.19 33.77 6.50
CA GLU A 2 -30.13 33.13 5.58
C GLU A 2 -29.61 31.75 5.17
N ASP A 3 -30.53 30.84 4.88
CA ASP A 3 -30.21 29.49 4.42
C ASP A 3 -29.71 29.51 2.97
N LEU A 4 -28.86 28.54 2.64
CA LEU A 4 -28.40 28.33 1.27
C LEU A 4 -29.51 27.70 0.43
N ASP A 5 -29.52 28.02 -0.86
CA ASP A 5 -30.46 27.47 -1.84
C ASP A 5 -30.45 25.93 -1.82
N ILE A 6 -31.64 25.35 -1.65
CA ILE A 6 -31.83 23.90 -1.53
C ILE A 6 -31.45 23.17 -2.82
N ASP A 7 -31.67 23.78 -3.98
CA ASP A 7 -31.33 23.17 -5.27
C ASP A 7 -29.81 23.10 -5.44
N TYR A 8 -29.10 24.11 -4.93
CA TYR A 8 -27.64 24.12 -4.90
C TYR A 8 -27.07 23.01 -4.02
N LEU A 9 -27.59 22.86 -2.79
CA LEU A 9 -27.17 21.81 -1.86
C LEU A 9 -27.50 20.41 -2.40
N THR A 10 -28.69 20.23 -2.96
CA THR A 10 -29.12 18.98 -3.59
C THR A 10 -28.22 18.63 -4.77
N GLY A 11 -27.86 19.61 -5.61
CA GLY A 11 -26.94 19.41 -6.72
C GLY A 11 -25.54 18.99 -6.30
N ILE A 12 -24.99 19.56 -5.22
CA ILE A 12 -23.70 19.12 -4.65
C ILE A 12 -23.81 17.68 -4.14
N TYR A 13 -24.86 17.39 -3.38
CA TYR A 13 -25.09 16.08 -2.80
C TYR A 13 -25.16 14.98 -3.88
N GLU A 14 -25.98 15.18 -4.91
CA GLU A 14 -26.14 14.18 -5.97
C GLU A 14 -24.85 13.97 -6.78
N ARG A 15 -24.03 15.01 -6.99
CA ARG A 15 -22.73 14.84 -7.65
C ARG A 15 -21.74 14.03 -6.82
N ILE A 16 -21.59 14.33 -5.53
CA ILE A 16 -20.68 13.58 -4.64
C ILE A 16 -21.18 12.14 -4.43
N ARG A 17 -22.50 11.96 -4.39
CA ARG A 17 -23.12 10.63 -4.30
C ARG A 17 -22.88 9.81 -5.57
N ALA A 18 -22.99 10.43 -6.75
CA ALA A 18 -22.76 9.78 -8.03
C ALA A 18 -21.28 9.42 -8.24
N GLU A 19 -20.38 10.31 -7.84
CA GLU A 19 -18.94 10.13 -7.96
C GLU A 19 -18.23 10.63 -6.71
N GLU A 20 -17.63 9.68 -5.98
CA GLU A 20 -16.85 9.99 -4.80
C GLU A 20 -15.61 10.80 -5.20
N PHE A 21 -15.36 11.90 -4.49
CA PHE A 21 -14.14 12.66 -4.65
C PHE A 21 -12.96 11.87 -4.07
N ARG A 22 -12.13 11.28 -4.94
CA ARG A 22 -10.99 10.44 -4.56
C ARG A 22 -9.67 11.13 -4.87
N PRO A 23 -8.67 11.04 -3.96
CA PRO A 23 -7.31 11.43 -4.29
C PRO A 23 -6.72 10.50 -5.35
N ASP A 24 -5.79 11.02 -6.15
CA ASP A 24 -5.08 10.19 -7.13
C ASP A 24 -4.07 9.25 -6.44
N ASN A 25 -3.63 8.22 -7.17
CA ASN A 25 -2.68 7.25 -6.65
C ASN A 25 -1.27 7.84 -6.60
N ASP A 26 -0.62 7.73 -5.44
CA ASP A 26 0.77 8.11 -5.22
C ASP A 26 1.63 6.91 -4.77
N HIS A 27 2.89 7.15 -4.38
CA HIS A 27 3.77 6.10 -3.87
C HIS A 27 3.27 5.50 -2.56
N VAL A 28 2.58 6.28 -1.71
CA VAL A 28 1.99 5.81 -0.46
C VAL A 28 0.85 4.83 -0.74
N THR A 29 0.03 5.13 -1.75
CA THR A 29 -1.06 4.28 -2.22
C THR A 29 -0.54 2.93 -2.71
N GLN A 30 0.62 2.91 -3.39
CA GLN A 30 1.28 1.66 -3.77
C GLN A 30 1.72 0.84 -2.54
N VAL A 31 2.30 1.49 -1.53
CA VAL A 31 2.68 0.82 -0.28
C VAL A 31 1.45 0.32 0.49
N ALA A 32 0.34 1.06 0.48
CA ALA A 32 -0.91 0.63 1.10
C ALA A 32 -1.51 -0.61 0.41
N LYS A 33 -1.53 -0.63 -0.93
CA LYS A 33 -1.95 -1.81 -1.70
C LYS A 33 -1.03 -3.00 -1.44
N PHE A 34 0.28 -2.77 -1.36
CA PHE A 34 1.24 -3.82 -1.02
C PHE A 34 1.04 -4.35 0.40
N GLU A 35 0.85 -3.48 1.38
CA GLU A 35 0.62 -3.91 2.77
C GLU A 35 -0.59 -4.84 2.85
N GLN A 36 -1.66 -4.59 2.10
CA GLN A 36 -2.84 -5.46 2.06
C GLN A 36 -2.56 -6.89 1.57
N THR A 37 -1.50 -7.11 0.78
CA THR A 37 -1.13 -8.46 0.30
C THR A 37 -0.35 -9.27 1.34
N LEU A 38 0.24 -8.61 2.34
CA LEU A 38 1.02 -9.27 3.38
C LEU A 38 0.13 -9.89 4.47
N ILE A 39 0.29 -11.20 4.68
CA ILE A 39 -0.38 -11.95 5.74
C ILE A 39 0.58 -12.15 6.93
N GLY A 40 0.06 -12.05 8.15
CA GLY A 40 0.82 -12.27 9.38
C GLY A 40 1.16 -10.98 10.13
N LYS A 41 2.01 -11.11 11.17
CA LYS A 41 2.38 -9.99 12.03
C LYS A 41 3.34 -9.06 11.29
N LYS A 42 2.91 -7.82 11.04
CA LYS A 42 3.68 -6.77 10.36
C LYS A 42 3.53 -5.43 11.08
N PRO A 43 4.57 -4.58 11.10
CA PRO A 43 4.40 -3.18 11.48
C PRO A 43 3.61 -2.44 10.40
N SER A 44 3.11 -1.23 10.71
CA SER A 44 2.50 -0.38 9.69
C SER A 44 3.56 0.07 8.67
N LEU A 45 3.38 -0.37 7.43
CA LEU A 45 4.22 -0.04 6.28
C LEU A 45 3.80 1.28 5.64
N VAL A 46 2.54 1.70 5.77
CA VAL A 46 2.05 2.93 5.16
C VAL A 46 2.59 4.15 5.91
N ALA A 47 3.53 4.87 5.29
CA ALA A 47 4.06 6.13 5.80
C ALA A 47 4.29 7.12 4.65
N PRO A 48 4.09 8.43 4.84
CA PRO A 48 4.21 9.43 3.76
C PRO A 48 5.59 9.43 3.05
N HIS A 49 6.65 9.06 3.77
CA HIS A 49 8.03 9.06 3.27
C HIS A 49 8.50 7.70 2.76
N ARG A 50 7.69 6.64 2.86
CA ARG A 50 8.08 5.27 2.49
C ARG A 50 7.61 4.94 1.08
N ARG A 51 8.51 4.45 0.22
CA ARG A 51 8.21 4.13 -1.19
C ARG A 51 8.74 2.75 -1.53
N LEU A 52 7.91 1.85 -2.06
CA LEU A 52 8.40 0.58 -2.56
C LEU A 52 9.36 0.80 -3.73
N VAL A 53 10.61 0.36 -3.59
CA VAL A 53 11.70 0.55 -4.56
C VAL A 53 11.86 -0.68 -5.45
N CYS A 54 11.93 -1.87 -4.85
CA CYS A 54 12.26 -3.09 -5.57
C CYS A 54 11.65 -4.33 -4.90
N TYR A 55 11.30 -5.32 -5.72
CA TYR A 55 10.98 -6.67 -5.30
C TYR A 55 12.01 -7.63 -5.89
N CYS A 56 12.55 -8.52 -5.07
CA CYS A 56 13.40 -9.61 -5.54
C CYS A 56 13.22 -10.89 -4.73
N ARG A 57 13.65 -12.01 -5.30
CA ARG A 57 13.74 -13.30 -4.60
C ARG A 57 15.19 -13.58 -4.27
N LEU A 58 15.46 -13.80 -2.99
CA LEU A 58 16.79 -14.12 -2.47
C LEU A 58 16.74 -15.42 -1.68
N TYR A 59 17.91 -15.98 -1.37
CA TYR A 59 18.06 -17.17 -0.54
C TYR A 59 18.78 -16.78 0.75
N GLU A 60 18.13 -17.01 1.87
CA GLU A 60 18.70 -16.73 3.19
C GLU A 60 19.74 -17.81 3.53
N ILE A 61 20.95 -17.39 3.89
CA ILE A 61 22.04 -18.30 4.29
C ILE A 61 22.15 -18.27 5.81
N TYR A 62 21.74 -19.35 6.48
CA TYR A 62 21.78 -19.44 7.95
C TYR A 62 23.18 -19.66 8.51
N ASP A 63 23.99 -20.50 7.84
CA ASP A 63 25.32 -20.89 8.28
C ASP A 63 26.30 -20.91 7.09
N LEU A 64 27.21 -19.94 7.05
CA LEU A 64 28.20 -19.79 5.97
C LEU A 64 29.20 -20.96 5.91
N SER A 65 29.34 -21.74 6.98
CA SER A 65 30.26 -22.87 7.03
C SER A 65 29.67 -24.17 6.50
N LYS A 66 28.34 -24.22 6.30
CA LYS A 66 27.62 -25.42 5.86
C LYS A 66 27.10 -25.24 4.44
N ARG A 67 27.22 -26.32 3.66
CA ARG A 67 26.67 -26.36 2.30
C ARG A 67 25.21 -26.80 2.33
N GLU A 68 24.32 -25.92 1.87
CA GLU A 68 22.89 -26.18 1.76
C GLU A 68 22.45 -26.30 0.29
N ARG A 69 21.21 -26.72 0.05
CA ARG A 69 20.65 -26.73 -1.31
C ARG A 69 20.48 -25.28 -1.79
N LEU A 70 20.79 -25.00 -3.06
CA LEU A 70 20.69 -23.64 -3.64
C LEU A 70 19.29 -23.02 -3.56
N THR A 71 18.25 -23.83 -3.42
CA THR A 71 16.85 -23.39 -3.29
C THR A 71 16.35 -23.38 -1.85
N ALA A 72 17.19 -23.75 -0.89
CA ALA A 72 16.85 -23.70 0.53
C ALA A 72 16.60 -22.24 0.94
N HIS A 73 15.62 -22.04 1.82
CA HIS A 73 15.37 -20.75 2.45
C HIS A 73 15.12 -19.58 1.47
N GLN A 74 14.37 -19.84 0.39
CA GLN A 74 13.90 -18.78 -0.50
C GLN A 74 13.06 -17.74 0.28
N ARG A 75 13.31 -16.46 0.01
CA ARG A 75 12.61 -15.31 0.59
C ARG A 75 12.19 -14.33 -0.50
N GLU A 76 11.01 -13.75 -0.31
CA GLU A 76 10.57 -12.58 -1.05
C GLU A 76 11.01 -11.34 -0.28
N VAL A 77 11.85 -10.50 -0.90
CA VAL A 77 12.42 -9.31 -0.29
C VAL A 77 11.83 -8.08 -0.96
N PHE A 78 11.29 -7.18 -0.15
CA PHE A 78 10.71 -5.92 -0.56
C PHE A 78 11.54 -4.77 0.00
N LEU A 79 12.20 -4.03 -0.89
CA LEU A 79 13.01 -2.87 -0.55
C LEU A 79 12.13 -1.62 -0.59
N PHE A 80 12.10 -0.87 0.51
CA PHE A 80 11.39 0.41 0.65
C PHE A 80 12.35 1.57 0.88
#